data_AF-A0A267D7S8-F1
#
_entry.id   AF-A0A267D7S8-F1
#
_cell.length_a   1.000
_cell.length_b   1.000
_cell.length_c   1.000
_cell.angle_alpha   90.00
_cell.angle_beta   90.00
_cell.angle_gamma   90.00
#
_symmetry.space_group_name_H-M   'P 1'
#
loop_
_entity.id
_entity.type
_entity.pdbx_description
1 polymer ?
#
loop_
_entity_poly.entity_id
_entity_poly.type
_entity_poly.pdbx_seq_one_letter_code
_entity_poly.pdbx_strand_id
1 'polypeptide(L)'
;MPDAVLPEWTKAYRIINSAFPPISVFEDTLDPADLEIAFALESLTNDRLRDQAGVLQRVTPEDRLCGEGSTPIMAAFTHIGRASRFTDGTYGVYYCANSLEAAIAETCFHQEQFWRATREASIEITLRTYINRVVKPMIDIRGVARLHDPSPARYGLPQAFARPLRADGAWGLLYNSVRLTGHECVAAFRPPALSLPVQGQHLRYVWDDKAQAITWVLQLSEVPR
;
A
#
# COMPACT_ATOMS: atom_id res chain seq x y z
N MET A 1 2.39 10.60 24.24
CA MET A 1 2.40 9.80 22.99
C MET A 1 3.49 10.37 22.09
N PRO A 2 4.06 9.62 21.14
CA PRO A 2 5.00 10.22 20.19
C PRO A 2 4.32 11.34 19.41
N ASP A 3 5.06 12.40 19.10
CA ASP A 3 4.50 13.56 18.40
C ASP A 3 4.16 13.21 16.94
N ALA A 4 3.13 13.88 16.41
CA ALA A 4 2.76 13.74 15.01
C ALA A 4 3.51 14.78 14.16
N VAL A 5 4.21 14.33 13.13
CA VAL A 5 5.04 15.16 12.25
C VAL A 5 4.72 14.89 10.79
N LEU A 6 4.82 15.91 9.96
CA LEU A 6 4.80 15.69 8.51
C LEU A 6 6.20 15.20 8.08
N PRO A 7 6.32 14.10 7.32
CA PRO A 7 7.63 13.67 6.82
C PRO A 7 8.28 14.76 5.96
N GLU A 8 9.59 14.94 6.09
CA GLU A 8 10.33 16.01 5.40
C GLU A 8 10.51 15.73 3.89
N TRP A 9 10.41 14.46 3.49
CA TRP A 9 10.55 14.04 2.10
C TRP A 9 9.27 14.31 1.29
N THR A 10 9.47 14.68 0.03
CA THR A 10 8.40 15.13 -0.86
C THR A 10 7.85 14.06 -1.79
N LYS A 11 8.41 12.85 -1.76
CA LYS A 11 7.99 11.71 -2.59
C LYS A 11 7.83 10.47 -1.73
N ALA A 12 6.63 9.90 -1.77
CA ALA A 12 6.29 8.59 -1.22
C ALA A 12 6.14 7.59 -2.37
N TYR A 13 6.88 6.50 -2.29
CA TYR A 13 6.89 5.45 -3.31
C TYR A 13 6.12 4.24 -2.80
N ARG A 14 5.18 3.77 -3.62
CA ARG A 14 4.48 2.48 -3.43
C ARG A 14 4.63 1.65 -4.68
N ILE A 15 4.88 0.36 -4.51
CA ILE A 15 4.94 -0.59 -5.62
C ILE A 15 3.80 -1.60 -5.45
N ILE A 16 3.10 -1.88 -6.54
CA ILE A 16 2.06 -2.93 -6.58
C ILE A 16 2.26 -3.82 -7.81
N ASN A 17 1.76 -5.05 -7.73
CA ASN A 17 1.71 -5.94 -8.90
C ASN A 17 0.87 -5.29 -10.01
N SER A 18 1.39 -5.35 -11.23
CA SER A 18 0.67 -4.85 -12.41
C SER A 18 -0.21 -5.96 -12.96
N ALA A 19 -1.50 -5.95 -12.61
CA ALA A 19 -2.51 -6.66 -13.40
C ALA A 19 -2.88 -5.78 -14.60
N PHE A 20 -2.98 -6.37 -15.79
CA PHE A 20 -3.42 -5.67 -16.99
C PHE A 20 -4.77 -6.24 -17.46
N PRO A 21 -5.80 -5.41 -17.71
CA PRO A 21 -5.83 -3.95 -17.58
C PRO A 21 -5.93 -3.46 -16.10
N PRO A 22 -5.60 -2.18 -15.82
CA PRO A 22 -5.81 -1.58 -14.50
C PRO A 22 -7.29 -1.64 -14.13
N ILE A 23 -7.58 -2.00 -12.88
CA ILE A 23 -8.94 -1.98 -12.35
C ILE A 23 -9.26 -0.52 -11.97
N SER A 24 -9.81 0.28 -12.90
CA SER A 24 -10.10 1.72 -12.73
C SER A 24 -11.38 2.01 -11.93
N VAL A 25 -11.68 1.20 -10.93
CA VAL A 25 -12.97 1.16 -10.24
C VAL A 25 -13.24 2.42 -9.39
N PHE A 26 -12.19 3.13 -8.97
CA PHE A 26 -12.31 4.34 -8.14
C PHE A 26 -11.96 5.63 -8.89
N GLU A 27 -11.59 5.52 -10.16
CA GLU A 27 -11.08 6.62 -10.99
C GLU A 27 -12.19 7.35 -11.77
N ASP A 28 -13.45 6.95 -11.56
CA ASP A 28 -14.58 7.61 -12.19
C ASP A 28 -14.77 9.02 -11.62
N THR A 29 -15.15 9.97 -12.48
CA THR A 29 -15.24 11.42 -12.19
C THR A 29 -16.45 11.82 -11.32
N LEU A 30 -16.98 10.89 -10.53
CA LEU A 30 -18.15 11.12 -9.68
C LEU A 30 -17.77 11.82 -8.37
N ASP A 31 -18.73 12.53 -7.78
CA ASP A 31 -18.61 13.08 -6.44
C ASP A 31 -18.39 11.94 -5.42
N PRO A 32 -17.47 12.05 -4.44
CA PRO A 32 -17.30 11.05 -3.40
C PRO A 32 -18.60 10.61 -2.69
N ALA A 33 -19.58 11.52 -2.58
CA ALA A 33 -20.90 11.24 -2.04
C ALA A 33 -21.77 10.39 -2.98
N ASP A 34 -21.57 10.50 -4.30
CA ASP A 34 -22.33 9.80 -5.33
C ASP A 34 -21.72 8.46 -5.73
N LEU A 35 -20.49 8.16 -5.28
CA LEU A 35 -19.86 6.86 -5.45
C LEU A 35 -20.81 5.73 -5.00
N GLU A 36 -21.44 5.87 -3.84
CA GLU A 36 -22.33 4.83 -3.29
C GLU A 36 -23.55 4.57 -4.18
N ILE A 37 -24.10 5.61 -4.82
CA ILE A 37 -25.25 5.53 -5.73
C ILE A 37 -24.84 4.97 -7.09
N ALA A 38 -23.69 5.39 -7.63
CA ALA A 38 -23.16 4.87 -8.89
C ALA A 38 -22.80 3.38 -8.77
N PHE A 39 -22.13 2.99 -7.69
CA PHE A 39 -21.89 1.58 -7.37
C PHE A 39 -23.20 0.81 -7.20
N ALA A 40 -24.21 1.37 -6.53
CA ALA A 40 -25.51 0.72 -6.37
C ALA A 40 -26.23 0.50 -7.71
N LEU A 41 -26.26 1.50 -8.60
CA LEU A 41 -26.88 1.42 -9.93
C LEU A 41 -26.18 0.41 -10.84
N GLU A 42 -24.84 0.39 -10.83
CA GLU A 42 -24.04 -0.48 -11.70
C GLU A 42 -23.93 -1.92 -11.13
N SER A 43 -24.06 -2.10 -9.81
CA SER A 43 -24.13 -3.40 -9.14
C SER A 43 -25.42 -4.19 -9.40
N LEU A 44 -26.45 -3.55 -9.97
CA LEU A 44 -27.68 -4.24 -10.39
C LEU A 44 -27.44 -5.14 -11.61
N THR A 45 -26.39 -4.89 -12.39
CA THR A 45 -26.07 -5.65 -13.62
C THR A 45 -24.69 -6.30 -13.61
N ASN A 46 -23.86 -6.00 -12.61
CA ASN A 46 -22.48 -6.48 -12.53
C ASN A 46 -22.13 -7.02 -11.14
N ASP A 47 -22.08 -8.35 -10.98
CA ASP A 47 -21.77 -9.02 -9.71
C ASP A 47 -20.40 -8.61 -9.14
N ARG A 48 -19.44 -8.23 -10.00
CA ARG A 48 -18.11 -7.73 -9.60
C ARG A 48 -18.18 -6.37 -8.89
N LEU A 49 -19.11 -5.50 -9.29
CA LEU A 49 -19.29 -4.18 -8.67
C LEU A 49 -20.09 -4.27 -7.37
N ARG A 50 -20.96 -5.27 -7.24
CA ARG A 50 -21.68 -5.57 -5.99
C ARG A 50 -20.73 -5.99 -4.87
N ASP A 51 -19.75 -6.84 -5.18
CA ASP A 51 -18.68 -7.19 -4.26
C ASP A 51 -17.84 -5.96 -3.88
N GLN A 52 -17.56 -5.05 -4.82
CA GLN A 52 -16.78 -3.84 -4.57
C GLN A 52 -17.52 -2.77 -3.76
N ALA A 53 -18.84 -2.64 -3.92
CA ALA A 53 -19.70 -1.76 -3.12
C ALA A 53 -19.72 -2.15 -1.63
N GLY A 54 -19.78 -3.46 -1.33
CA GLY A 54 -19.67 -3.97 0.05
C GLY A 54 -18.30 -3.74 0.69
N VAL A 55 -17.26 -3.60 -0.14
CA VAL A 55 -15.89 -3.33 0.32
C VAL A 55 -15.66 -1.83 0.58
N LEU A 56 -16.35 -0.93 -0.13
CA LEU A 56 -16.26 0.52 0.07
C LEU A 56 -16.75 0.96 1.45
N GLN A 57 -17.69 0.23 2.05
CA GLN A 57 -18.17 0.45 3.43
C GLN A 57 -17.07 0.28 4.49
N ARG A 58 -15.90 -0.26 4.14
CA ARG A 58 -14.72 -0.33 5.03
C ARG A 58 -14.02 1.01 5.21
N VAL A 59 -14.32 1.99 4.35
CA VAL A 59 -13.79 3.36 4.40
C VAL A 59 -14.94 4.30 4.71
N THR A 60 -14.75 5.16 5.71
CA THR A 60 -15.79 6.14 6.08
C THR A 60 -16.02 7.11 4.91
N PRO A 61 -17.26 7.56 4.67
CA PRO A 61 -17.59 8.41 3.52
C PRO A 61 -16.66 9.61 3.35
N GLU A 62 -16.33 10.29 4.45
CA GLU A 62 -15.45 11.46 4.49
C GLU A 62 -13.97 11.18 4.14
N ASP A 63 -13.57 9.90 4.20
CA ASP A 63 -12.22 9.46 3.87
C ASP A 63 -12.11 8.89 2.44
N ARG A 64 -13.22 8.76 1.70
CA ARG A 64 -13.21 8.21 0.33
C ARG A 64 -12.55 9.21 -0.63
N LEU A 65 -11.64 8.71 -1.46
CA LEU A 65 -11.01 9.49 -2.53
C LEU A 65 -11.58 9.08 -3.90
N CYS A 66 -11.80 10.06 -4.77
CA CYS A 66 -12.17 9.88 -6.17
C CYS A 66 -11.16 10.58 -7.11
N GLY A 67 -11.28 10.32 -8.41
CA GLY A 67 -10.44 10.92 -9.45
C GLY A 67 -9.23 10.07 -9.84
N GLU A 68 -8.51 10.53 -10.88
CA GLU A 68 -7.40 9.80 -11.48
C GLU A 68 -6.32 9.43 -10.45
N GLY A 69 -5.94 8.15 -10.39
CA GLY A 69 -4.97 7.62 -9.43
C GLY A 69 -5.51 7.28 -8.03
N SER A 70 -6.80 7.47 -7.75
CA SER A 70 -7.39 7.13 -6.44
C SER A 70 -7.36 5.62 -6.15
N THR A 71 -7.48 4.79 -7.19
CA THR A 71 -7.54 3.33 -7.12
C THR A 71 -6.44 2.70 -6.25
N PRO A 72 -5.13 2.92 -6.52
CA PRO A 72 -4.06 2.32 -5.72
C PRO A 72 -4.07 2.74 -4.25
N ILE A 73 -4.66 3.90 -3.91
CA ILE A 73 -4.86 4.31 -2.51
C ILE A 73 -6.04 3.55 -1.94
N MET A 74 -7.22 3.67 -2.55
CA MET A 74 -8.46 3.07 -2.04
C MET A 74 -8.33 1.55 -1.90
N ALA A 75 -7.67 0.88 -2.87
CA ALA A 75 -7.38 -0.56 -2.84
C ALA A 75 -6.63 -1.00 -1.56
N ALA A 76 -5.76 -0.16 -0.99
CA ALA A 76 -5.05 -0.48 0.25
C ALA A 76 -5.96 -0.53 1.49
N PHE A 77 -7.11 0.15 1.43
CA PHE A 77 -8.08 0.23 2.52
C PHE A 77 -9.28 -0.70 2.31
N THR A 78 -9.59 -1.02 1.06
CA THR A 78 -10.69 -1.90 0.67
C THR A 78 -10.25 -3.37 0.63
N HIS A 79 -9.11 -3.70 0.04
CA HIS A 79 -8.61 -5.08 -0.08
C HIS A 79 -7.79 -5.51 1.14
N ILE A 80 -8.49 -5.84 2.23
CA ILE A 80 -7.92 -6.27 3.51
C ILE A 80 -7.80 -7.80 3.63
N GLY A 81 -7.33 -8.30 4.78
CA GLY A 81 -7.27 -9.72 5.10
C GLY A 81 -5.85 -10.28 5.22
N ARG A 82 -4.85 -9.58 4.66
CA ARG A 82 -3.43 -9.93 4.86
C ARG A 82 -2.84 -9.14 6.03
N ALA A 83 -2.39 -9.86 7.06
CA ALA A 83 -1.62 -9.26 8.15
C ALA A 83 -0.31 -8.64 7.63
N SER A 84 0.07 -7.49 8.18
CA SER A 84 1.35 -6.82 7.93
C SER A 84 1.86 -6.18 9.22
N ARG A 85 2.91 -5.35 9.17
CA ARG A 85 3.58 -4.83 10.37
C ARG A 85 2.64 -4.10 11.33
N PHE A 86 1.71 -3.30 10.81
CA PHE A 86 0.82 -2.45 11.61
C PHE A 86 -0.67 -2.78 11.44
N THR A 87 -1.01 -3.97 10.95
CA THR A 87 -2.39 -4.50 10.92
C THR A 87 -2.38 -6.02 11.04
N ASP A 88 -3.31 -6.56 11.81
CA ASP A 88 -3.60 -7.99 11.89
C ASP A 88 -4.40 -8.49 10.68
N GLY A 89 -4.74 -7.59 9.74
CA GLY A 89 -5.50 -7.87 8.54
C GLY A 89 -6.97 -7.49 8.63
N THR A 90 -7.47 -7.08 9.81
CA THR A 90 -8.89 -6.68 9.98
C THR A 90 -9.19 -5.28 9.45
N TYR A 91 -8.16 -4.51 9.09
CA TYR A 91 -8.27 -3.21 8.44
C TYR A 91 -7.12 -2.99 7.48
N GLY A 92 -7.33 -2.11 6.50
CA GLY A 92 -6.35 -1.77 5.49
C GLY A 92 -5.39 -0.71 5.95
N VAL A 93 -4.16 -0.78 5.44
CA VAL A 93 -3.07 0.15 5.72
C VAL A 93 -2.34 0.40 4.40
N TYR A 94 -2.17 1.67 4.06
CA TYR A 94 -1.36 2.05 2.92
C TYR A 94 0.09 2.20 3.36
N TYR A 95 0.99 1.49 2.68
CA TYR A 95 2.42 1.57 2.90
C TYR A 95 3.10 2.28 1.72
N CYS A 96 4.02 3.18 2.06
CA CYS A 96 4.98 3.80 1.13
C CYS A 96 6.32 4.06 1.80
N ALA A 97 7.36 4.26 1.00
CA ALA A 97 8.70 4.58 1.44
C ALA A 97 9.19 5.93 0.89
N ASN A 98 10.19 6.52 1.55
CA ASN A 98 10.78 7.80 1.16
C ASN A 98 11.66 7.73 -0.12
N SER A 99 11.97 6.52 -0.59
CA SER A 99 12.73 6.29 -1.83
C SER A 99 12.23 5.07 -2.58
N LEU A 100 12.58 4.99 -3.87
CA LEU A 100 12.25 3.85 -4.72
C LEU A 100 12.95 2.57 -4.24
N GLU A 101 14.21 2.68 -3.84
CA GLU A 101 15.05 1.57 -3.36
C GLU A 101 14.45 0.96 -2.09
N ALA A 102 13.97 1.78 -1.16
CA ALA A 102 13.30 1.31 0.05
C ALA A 102 11.97 0.62 -0.28
N ALA A 103 11.19 1.18 -1.21
CA ALA A 103 9.96 0.55 -1.67
C ALA A 103 10.22 -0.81 -2.36
N ILE A 104 11.32 -0.92 -3.14
CA ILE A 104 11.77 -2.17 -3.75
C ILE A 104 12.16 -3.17 -2.66
N ALA A 105 12.99 -2.79 -1.69
CA ALA A 105 13.42 -3.67 -0.62
C ALA A 105 12.23 -4.23 0.21
N GLU A 106 11.25 -3.39 0.54
CA GLU A 106 10.02 -3.82 1.22
C GLU A 106 9.19 -4.78 0.36
N THR A 107 9.01 -4.46 -0.93
CA THR A 107 8.18 -5.27 -1.83
C THR A 107 8.84 -6.62 -2.15
N CYS A 108 10.15 -6.64 -2.38
CA CYS A 108 10.92 -7.88 -2.57
C CYS A 108 10.75 -8.81 -1.38
N PHE A 109 10.96 -8.31 -0.15
CA PHE A 109 10.82 -9.11 1.06
C PHE A 109 9.44 -9.80 1.13
N HIS A 110 8.37 -9.06 0.87
CA HIS A 110 7.01 -9.57 0.96
C HIS A 110 6.60 -10.51 -0.19
N GLN A 111 7.15 -10.29 -1.39
CA GLN A 111 6.94 -11.15 -2.55
C GLN A 111 7.68 -12.48 -2.39
N GLU A 112 8.96 -12.44 -1.99
CA GLU A 112 9.72 -13.65 -1.72
C GLU A 112 9.09 -14.48 -0.60
N GLN A 113 8.63 -13.85 0.48
CA GLN A 113 7.91 -14.59 1.53
C GLN A 113 6.67 -15.30 1.00
N PHE A 114 5.91 -14.64 0.12
CA PHE A 114 4.72 -15.23 -0.49
C PHE A 114 5.09 -16.41 -1.39
N TRP A 115 6.05 -16.25 -2.30
CA TRP A 115 6.46 -17.29 -3.24
C TRP A 115 7.16 -18.48 -2.58
N ARG A 116 7.94 -18.26 -1.52
CA ARG A 116 8.45 -19.36 -0.67
C ARG A 116 7.30 -20.16 -0.05
N ALA A 117 6.26 -19.48 0.42
CA ALA A 117 5.11 -20.13 1.04
C ALA A 117 4.24 -20.90 0.04
N THR A 118 4.12 -20.42 -1.21
CA THR A 118 3.34 -21.09 -2.27
C THR A 118 4.16 -22.11 -3.08
N ARG A 119 5.49 -22.18 -2.88
CA ARG A 119 6.42 -22.98 -3.70
C ARG A 119 6.33 -22.62 -5.18
N GLU A 120 6.27 -21.33 -5.45
CA GLU A 120 6.17 -20.81 -6.81
C GLU A 120 7.40 -21.20 -7.64
N ALA A 121 7.18 -21.66 -8.87
CA ALA A 121 8.25 -21.87 -9.83
C ALA A 121 8.89 -20.52 -10.24
N SER A 122 10.09 -20.57 -10.83
CA SER A 122 10.74 -19.36 -11.36
C SER A 122 9.78 -18.56 -12.25
N ILE A 123 9.61 -17.27 -11.94
CA ILE A 123 8.63 -16.41 -12.59
C ILE A 123 9.14 -14.98 -12.70
N GLU A 124 8.72 -14.29 -13.76
CA GLU A 124 8.87 -12.85 -13.91
C GLU A 124 7.53 -12.17 -13.63
N ILE A 125 7.50 -11.23 -12.69
CA ILE A 125 6.32 -10.41 -12.42
C ILE A 125 6.61 -8.96 -12.79
N THR A 126 5.66 -8.35 -13.50
CA THR A 126 5.69 -6.91 -13.76
C THR A 126 4.95 -6.18 -12.65
N LEU A 127 5.60 -5.16 -12.10
CA LEU A 127 5.09 -4.28 -11.07
C LEU A 127 5.05 -2.85 -11.61
N ARG A 128 4.26 -2.01 -10.96
CA ARG A 128 4.20 -0.58 -11.24
C ARG A 128 4.46 0.22 -9.97
N THR A 129 5.11 1.35 -10.16
CA THR A 129 5.39 2.30 -9.09
C THR A 129 4.33 3.39 -9.10
N TYR A 130 3.89 3.82 -7.92
CA TYR A 130 3.08 5.00 -7.70
C TYR A 130 3.86 5.97 -6.82
N ILE A 131 3.84 7.24 -7.19
CA ILE A 131 4.55 8.31 -6.49
C ILE A 131 3.50 9.32 -6.00
N ASN A 132 3.37 9.47 -4.69
CA ASN A 132 2.51 10.47 -4.06
C ASN A 132 3.24 11.27 -2.99
N ARG A 133 2.51 12.10 -2.25
CA ARG A 133 2.98 12.85 -1.09
C ARG A 133 2.23 12.40 0.15
N VAL A 134 2.92 12.38 1.28
CA VAL A 134 2.26 12.36 2.58
C VAL A 134 1.85 13.80 2.90
N VAL A 135 0.55 14.01 3.15
CA VAL A 135 -0.04 15.36 3.30
C VAL A 135 -0.69 15.59 4.66
N LYS A 136 -0.62 14.59 5.56
CA LYS A 136 -1.10 14.69 6.94
C LYS A 136 0.01 14.31 7.93
N PRO A 137 -0.02 14.82 9.18
CA PRO A 137 0.96 14.46 10.20
C PRO A 137 0.88 12.98 10.59
N MET A 138 2.02 12.32 10.69
CA MET A 138 2.20 10.92 11.06
C MET A 138 2.79 10.83 12.47
N ILE A 139 2.30 9.92 13.31
CA ILE A 139 2.88 9.68 14.63
C ILE A 139 4.30 9.15 14.43
N ASP A 140 5.30 9.89 14.91
CA ASP A 140 6.71 9.56 14.72
C ASP A 140 7.12 8.44 15.67
N ILE A 141 7.32 7.24 15.13
CA ILE A 141 7.77 6.10 15.90
C ILE A 141 9.20 5.71 15.59
N ARG A 142 9.95 6.48 14.80
CA ARG A 142 11.35 6.17 14.41
C ARG A 142 12.23 5.89 15.63
N GLY A 143 12.03 6.62 16.73
CA GLY A 143 12.75 6.42 18.00
C GLY A 143 12.31 5.20 18.83
N VAL A 144 11.27 4.47 18.42
CA VAL A 144 10.69 3.36 19.19
C VAL A 144 11.24 2.02 18.68
N ALA A 145 12.49 1.72 19.02
CA ALA A 145 13.24 0.57 18.50
C ALA A 145 12.50 -0.78 18.57
N ARG A 146 11.72 -1.02 19.64
CA ARG A 146 10.94 -2.25 19.82
C ARG A 146 9.89 -2.51 18.71
N LEU A 147 9.47 -1.49 17.97
CA LEU A 147 8.53 -1.62 16.85
C LEU A 147 9.20 -1.99 15.51
N HIS A 148 10.55 -2.03 15.49
CA HIS A 148 11.36 -2.21 14.28
C HIS A 148 11.99 -3.59 14.16
N ASP A 149 11.46 -4.60 14.85
CA ASP A 149 11.94 -5.98 14.65
C ASP A 149 11.70 -6.40 13.18
N PRO A 150 12.72 -6.91 12.46
CA PRO A 150 12.59 -7.27 11.06
C PRO A 150 11.77 -8.56 10.86
N SER A 151 11.56 -9.37 11.89
CA SER A 151 10.86 -10.65 11.79
C SER A 151 9.34 -10.47 11.74
N PRO A 152 8.64 -11.02 10.74
CA PRO A 152 7.18 -11.06 10.70
C PRO A 152 6.54 -11.74 11.91
N ALA A 153 7.23 -12.71 12.54
CA ALA A 153 6.77 -13.37 13.75
C ALA A 153 6.65 -12.41 14.96
N ARG A 154 7.24 -11.21 14.86
CA ARG A 154 7.22 -10.19 15.91
C ARG A 154 6.23 -9.06 15.61
N TYR A 155 5.40 -9.18 14.57
CA TYR A 155 4.43 -8.15 14.21
C TYR A 155 3.31 -7.95 15.25
N GLY A 156 3.11 -8.88 16.19
CA GLY A 156 2.10 -8.72 17.24
C GLY A 156 2.28 -7.44 18.07
N LEU A 157 3.51 -7.03 18.37
CA LEU A 157 3.78 -5.80 19.12
C LEU A 157 3.42 -4.52 18.34
N PRO A 158 3.92 -4.29 17.10
CA PRO A 158 3.51 -3.12 16.31
C PRO A 158 2.04 -3.14 15.90
N GLN A 159 1.41 -4.29 15.71
CA GLN A 159 -0.04 -4.39 15.49
C GLN A 159 -0.83 -3.93 16.72
N ALA A 160 -0.48 -4.43 17.91
CA ALA A 160 -1.12 -4.02 19.17
C ALA A 160 -0.92 -2.52 19.46
N PHE A 161 0.22 -1.96 19.04
CA PHE A 161 0.50 -0.53 19.14
C PHE A 161 -0.34 0.30 18.15
N ALA A 162 -0.46 -0.14 16.90
CA ALA A 162 -1.16 0.59 15.84
C ALA A 162 -2.69 0.61 15.99
N ARG A 163 -3.27 -0.50 16.47
CA ARG A 163 -4.73 -0.67 16.59
C ARG A 163 -5.44 0.48 17.34
N PRO A 164 -5.04 0.85 18.59
CA PRO A 164 -5.70 1.95 19.29
C PRO A 164 -5.50 3.31 18.61
N LEU A 165 -4.30 3.58 18.06
CA LEU A 165 -4.02 4.84 17.37
C LEU A 165 -4.91 5.03 16.13
N ARG A 166 -5.13 3.96 15.38
CA ARG A 166 -6.10 3.97 14.28
C ARG A 166 -7.51 4.21 14.79
N ALA A 167 -7.93 3.52 15.85
CA ALA A 167 -9.27 3.68 16.43
C ALA A 167 -9.52 5.12 16.90
N ASP A 168 -8.48 5.80 17.37
CA ASP A 168 -8.50 7.21 17.78
C ASP A 168 -8.41 8.18 16.59
N GLY A 169 -8.41 7.69 15.34
CA GLY A 169 -8.46 8.51 14.13
C GLY A 169 -7.11 9.07 13.66
N ALA A 170 -5.98 8.53 14.14
CA ALA A 170 -4.66 8.93 13.67
C ALA A 170 -4.50 8.73 12.15
N TRP A 171 -3.75 9.63 11.50
CA TRP A 171 -3.51 9.55 10.06
C TRP A 171 -2.57 8.41 9.66
N GLY A 172 -1.62 8.06 10.53
CA GLY A 172 -0.67 6.98 10.29
C GLY A 172 0.57 7.07 11.17
N LEU A 173 1.57 6.24 10.82
CA LEU A 173 2.85 6.12 11.52
C LEU A 173 4.00 6.44 10.57
N LEU A 174 4.99 7.19 11.05
CA LEU A 174 6.29 7.38 10.39
C LEU A 174 7.32 6.50 11.12
N TYR A 175 8.00 5.62 10.38
CA TYR A 175 8.90 4.62 10.96
C TYR A 175 10.13 4.40 10.09
N ASN A 176 11.21 3.84 10.67
CA ASN A 176 12.40 3.51 9.91
C ASN A 176 12.15 2.23 9.09
N SER A 177 12.59 2.19 7.84
CA SER A 177 12.56 0.94 7.08
C SER A 177 13.42 -0.11 7.79
N VAL A 178 12.87 -1.32 7.90
CA VAL A 178 13.57 -2.48 8.43
C VAL A 178 14.20 -3.34 7.32
N ARG A 179 14.04 -2.91 6.06
CA ARG A 179 14.55 -3.59 4.87
C ARG A 179 15.69 -2.84 4.21
N LEU A 180 15.74 -1.51 4.37
CA LEU A 180 16.83 -0.69 3.88
C LEU A 180 17.22 0.37 4.92
N THR A 181 18.37 0.18 5.57
CA THR A 181 18.89 1.08 6.60
C THR A 181 19.07 2.50 6.09
N GLY A 182 18.68 3.50 6.89
CA GLY A 182 18.76 4.92 6.53
C GLY A 182 17.55 5.45 5.75
N HIS A 183 16.57 4.59 5.46
CA HIS A 183 15.33 4.96 4.81
C HIS A 183 14.15 4.95 5.76
N GLU A 184 13.09 5.63 5.35
CA GLU A 184 11.88 5.83 6.14
C GLU A 184 10.65 5.35 5.39
N CYS A 185 9.64 4.95 6.14
CA CYS A 185 8.38 4.46 5.61
C CYS A 185 7.21 5.07 6.38
N VAL A 186 6.07 5.09 5.70
CA VAL A 186 4.78 5.49 6.29
C VAL A 186 3.81 4.34 6.20
N ALA A 187 3.07 4.14 7.30
CA ALA A 187 1.89 3.29 7.38
C ALA A 187 0.68 4.20 7.62
N ALA A 188 -0.02 4.57 6.53
CA ALA A 188 -1.20 5.42 6.59
C ALA A 188 -2.45 4.60 6.91
N PHE A 189 -3.26 5.11 7.84
CA PHE A 189 -4.48 4.46 8.32
C PHE A 189 -5.74 4.97 7.63
N ARG A 190 -5.65 6.10 6.93
CA ARG A 190 -6.76 6.77 6.26
C ARG A 190 -6.34 7.26 4.89
N PRO A 191 -7.17 7.12 3.83
CA PRO A 191 -6.82 7.57 2.48
C PRO A 191 -6.38 9.05 2.38
N PRO A 192 -7.04 10.04 3.03
CA PRO A 192 -6.67 11.46 2.90
C PRO A 192 -5.31 11.83 3.51
N ALA A 193 -4.60 10.87 4.12
CA ALA A 193 -3.21 11.00 4.50
C ALA A 193 -2.26 11.25 3.31
N LEU A 194 -2.72 10.94 2.09
CA LEU A 194 -1.92 10.89 0.89
C LEU A 194 -2.52 11.76 -0.21
N SER A 195 -1.66 12.37 -1.03
CA SER A 195 -2.10 12.93 -2.31
C SER A 195 -2.44 11.81 -3.29
N LEU A 196 -3.25 12.13 -4.31
CA LEU A 196 -3.39 11.24 -5.47
C LEU A 196 -2.00 10.99 -6.09
N PRO A 197 -1.67 9.73 -6.42
CA PRO A 197 -0.38 9.37 -6.97
C PRO A 197 -0.33 9.62 -8.48
N VAL A 198 0.87 9.91 -8.96
CA VAL A 198 1.21 9.75 -10.37
C VAL A 198 1.83 8.37 -10.59
N GLN A 199 1.56 7.75 -11.74
CA GLN A 199 2.22 6.50 -12.09
C GLN A 199 3.69 6.77 -12.44
N GLY A 200 4.58 6.00 -11.80
CA GLY A 200 6.01 5.99 -12.08
C GLY A 200 6.40 4.86 -13.03
N GLN A 201 7.66 4.43 -12.95
CA GLN A 201 8.20 3.38 -13.78
C GLN A 201 7.56 2.00 -13.52
N HIS A 202 7.56 1.18 -14.56
CA HIS A 202 7.33 -0.24 -14.43
C HIS A 202 8.62 -0.95 -14.03
N LEU A 203 8.47 -1.92 -13.14
CA LEU A 203 9.54 -2.79 -12.68
C LEU A 203 9.25 -4.22 -13.08
N ARG A 204 10.30 -5.03 -13.18
CA ARG A 204 10.19 -6.47 -13.32
C ARG A 204 11.02 -7.15 -12.26
N TYR A 205 10.37 -8.00 -11.47
CA TYR A 205 11.05 -8.86 -10.50
C TYR A 205 11.20 -10.24 -11.10
N VAL A 206 12.40 -10.79 -11.02
CA VAL A 206 12.70 -12.15 -11.46
C VAL A 206 12.91 -13.02 -10.23
N TRP A 207 11.93 -13.87 -9.95
CA TRP A 207 12.00 -14.87 -8.89
C TRP A 207 12.65 -16.14 -9.41
N ASP A 208 13.62 -16.66 -8.67
CA ASP A 208 14.28 -17.93 -8.94
C ASP A 208 13.94 -18.93 -7.81
N ASP A 209 13.29 -20.04 -8.18
CA ASP A 209 12.85 -21.07 -7.24
C ASP A 209 14.01 -21.89 -6.66
N LYS A 210 15.16 -21.96 -7.34
CA LYS A 210 16.36 -22.64 -6.80
C LYS A 210 17.08 -21.76 -5.80
N ALA A 211 17.21 -20.47 -6.10
CA ALA A 211 17.79 -19.47 -5.20
C ALA A 211 16.85 -19.12 -4.04
N GLN A 212 15.54 -19.40 -4.19
CA GLN A 212 14.49 -18.98 -3.26
C GLN A 212 14.56 -17.47 -2.99
N ALA A 213 14.85 -16.67 -4.03
CA ALA A 213 15.05 -15.23 -3.94
C ALA A 213 14.68 -14.52 -5.25
N ILE A 214 14.43 -13.21 -5.16
CA ILE A 214 14.41 -12.34 -6.34
C ILE A 214 15.86 -12.07 -6.73
N THR A 215 16.26 -12.56 -7.90
CA THR A 215 17.65 -12.44 -8.39
C THR A 215 17.88 -11.16 -9.18
N TRP A 216 16.84 -10.63 -9.82
CA TRP A 216 16.90 -9.37 -10.56
C TRP A 216 15.68 -8.49 -10.33
N VAL A 217 15.96 -7.19 -10.23
CA VAL A 217 14.97 -6.12 -10.31
C VAL A 217 15.34 -5.25 -11.49
N LEU A 218 14.50 -5.27 -12.53
CA LEU A 218 14.73 -4.54 -13.78
C LEU A 218 13.75 -3.37 -13.87
N GLN A 219 14.19 -2.26 -14.46
CA GLN A 219 13.31 -1.16 -14.86
C GLN A 219 12.91 -1.36 -16.32
N LEU A 220 11.61 -1.28 -16.62
CA LEU A 220 11.09 -1.38 -17.98
C LEU A 220 10.98 0.02 -18.59
N SER A 221 11.41 0.15 -19.84
CA SER A 221 11.28 1.36 -20.65
C SER A 221 10.70 1.01 -22.02
N GLU A 222 9.81 1.85 -22.52
CA GLU A 222 9.32 1.72 -23.89
C GLU A 222 10.45 1.99 -24.89
N VAL A 223 10.45 1.23 -25.99
CA VAL A 223 11.33 1.49 -27.13
C VAL A 223 10.54 2.34 -28.13
N PRO A 224 11.02 3.56 -28.48
CA PRO A 224 10.39 4.36 -29.51
C PRO A 224 10.26 3.58 -30.82
N ARG A 225 9.09 3.61 -31.45
CA ARG A 225 8.84 3.03 -32.78
C ARG A 225 8.60 4.13 -33.80
#